data_AF-A0A1G3ZPL8-F1
#
_entry.id   AF-A0A1G3ZPL8-F1
#
_cell.length_a   1.000
_cell.length_b   1.000
_cell.length_c   1.000
_cell.angle_alpha   90.00
_cell.angle_beta   90.00
_cell.angle_gamma   90.00
#
_symmetry.space_group_name_H-M   'P 1'
#
loop_
_entity.id
_entity.type
_entity.pdbx_description
1 polymer ?
#
loop_
_entity_poly.entity_id
_entity_poly.type
_entity_poly.pdbx_seq_one_letter_code
_entity_poly.pdbx_strand_id
1 'polypeptide(L)'
;MNRAAPSAFINQLLVYTLVMLGFAGSVGFATVWLRHEISLAANRNKNLQVRLVEVERQLDRIAAEIAAEQNPEALIRRNSEWRLGLVSPRREQVEYVEGDLRERRFGPGGRDFRGAELRPVILLRNSGEIH
;
A
#
# COMPACT_ATOMS: atom_id res chain seq x y z
N MET A 1 69.54 -24.05 -27.95
CA MET A 1 68.54 -24.19 -29.04
C MET A 1 67.16 -24.34 -28.41
N ASN A 2 66.29 -23.36 -28.63
CA ASN A 2 65.09 -23.09 -27.85
C ASN A 2 63.99 -24.14 -28.05
N ARG A 3 63.91 -25.15 -27.16
CA ARG A 3 62.75 -26.06 -27.08
C ARG A 3 61.52 -25.43 -26.38
N ALA A 4 61.60 -24.15 -25.99
CA ALA A 4 60.55 -23.48 -25.22
C ALA A 4 59.34 -23.03 -26.05
N ALA A 5 59.48 -22.81 -27.36
CA ALA A 5 58.41 -22.24 -28.18
C ALA A 5 57.17 -23.15 -28.34
N PRO A 6 57.31 -24.46 -28.63
CA PRO A 6 56.15 -25.35 -28.76
C PRO A 6 55.45 -25.59 -27.42
N SER A 7 56.21 -25.78 -26.34
CA SER A 7 55.64 -26.02 -25.00
C SER A 7 54.93 -24.79 -24.43
N ALA A 8 55.45 -23.58 -24.71
CA ALA A 8 54.79 -22.34 -24.30
C ALA A 8 53.47 -22.12 -25.03
N PHE A 9 53.43 -22.37 -26.35
CA PHE A 9 52.19 -22.26 -27.14
C PHE A 9 51.12 -23.25 -26.69
N ILE A 10 51.49 -24.52 -26.46
CA ILE A 10 50.56 -25.55 -25.99
C ILE A 10 49.99 -25.20 -24.60
N ASN A 11 50.84 -24.72 -23.69
CA ASN A 11 50.40 -24.27 -22.37
C ASN A 11 49.42 -23.10 -22.48
N GLN A 12 49.72 -22.12 -23.33
CA GLN A 12 48.85 -20.96 -23.54
C GLN A 12 47.51 -21.35 -24.18
N LEU A 13 47.52 -22.28 -25.14
CA LEU A 13 46.31 -22.83 -25.74
C LEU A 13 45.44 -23.55 -24.70
N LEU A 14 46.05 -24.39 -23.84
CA LEU A 14 45.35 -25.10 -22.77
C LEU A 14 44.75 -24.15 -21.73
N VAL A 15 45.47 -23.09 -21.36
CA VAL A 15 44.95 -22.07 -20.44
C VAL A 15 43.77 -21.35 -21.06
N TYR A 16 43.86 -20.94 -22.33
CA TYR A 16 42.76 -20.26 -23.01
C TYR A 16 41.51 -21.12 -23.15
N THR A 17 41.64 -22.40 -23.51
CA THR A 17 40.49 -23.30 -23.62
C THR A 17 39.86 -23.58 -22.26
N LEU A 18 40.68 -23.73 -21.20
CA LEU A 18 40.19 -23.91 -19.84
C LEU A 18 39.42 -22.68 -19.35
N VAL A 19 39.94 -21.48 -19.61
CA VAL A 19 39.27 -20.21 -19.30
C VAL A 19 37.95 -20.11 -20.07
N MET A 20 37.96 -20.37 -21.37
CA MET A 20 36.74 -20.37 -22.19
C MET A 20 35.69 -21.35 -21.68
N LEU A 21 36.10 -22.57 -21.31
CA LEU A 21 35.21 -23.58 -20.74
C LEU A 21 34.63 -23.12 -19.40
N GLY A 22 35.46 -22.53 -18.53
CA GLY A 22 35.04 -21.99 -17.24
C GLY A 22 34.05 -20.83 -17.38
N PHE A 23 34.30 -19.92 -18.33
CA PHE A 23 33.38 -18.83 -18.64
C PHE A 23 32.06 -19.36 -19.20
N ALA A 24 32.10 -20.31 -20.15
CA ALA A 24 30.89 -20.91 -20.70
C ALA A 24 30.05 -21.61 -19.62
N GLY A 25 30.69 -22.36 -18.72
CA GLY A 25 30.02 -23.00 -17.58
C GLY A 25 29.39 -21.99 -16.61
N SER A 26 30.11 -20.90 -16.31
CA SER A 26 29.63 -19.85 -15.41
C SER A 26 28.42 -19.11 -15.95
N VAL A 27 28.40 -18.81 -17.26
CA VAL A 27 27.25 -18.15 -17.92
C VAL A 27 26.02 -19.04 -17.91
N GLY A 28 26.19 -20.35 -18.15
CA GLY A 28 25.10 -21.32 -18.07
C GLY A 28 24.49 -21.38 -16.66
N PHE A 29 25.34 -21.48 -15.63
CA PHE A 29 24.90 -21.48 -14.24
C PHE A 29 24.20 -20.16 -13.86
N ALA A 30 24.78 -19.01 -14.23
CA ALA A 30 24.20 -17.69 -13.96
C ALA A 30 22.81 -17.55 -14.59
N THR A 31 22.60 -18.07 -15.80
CA THR A 31 21.30 -18.00 -16.50
C THR A 31 20.22 -18.80 -15.76
N VAL A 32 20.54 -20.01 -15.32
CA VAL A 32 19.60 -20.86 -14.55
C VAL A 32 19.30 -20.24 -13.19
N TRP A 33 20.33 -19.75 -12.50
CA TRP A 33 20.17 -19.04 -11.23
C TRP A 33 19.27 -17.82 -11.37
N LEU A 34 19.50 -16.97 -12.37
CA LEU A 34 18.70 -15.78 -12.63
C LEU A 34 17.24 -16.16 -12.90
N ARG A 35 16.99 -17.20 -13.69
CA ARG A 35 15.63 -17.69 -13.95
C ARG A 35 14.93 -18.16 -12.67
N HIS A 36 15.66 -18.82 -11.78
CA HIS A 36 15.14 -19.25 -10.50
C HIS A 36 14.77 -18.06 -9.61
N GLU A 37 15.67 -17.09 -9.49
CA GLU A 37 15.45 -15.83 -8.75
C GLU A 37 14.25 -15.05 -9.30
N ILE A 38 14.12 -14.91 -10.62
CA ILE A 38 12.95 -14.25 -11.25
C ILE A 38 11.66 -14.97 -10.87
N SER A 39 11.68 -16.30 -10.84
CA SER A 39 10.50 -17.11 -10.48
C SER A 39 10.11 -16.90 -9.02
N LEU A 40 11.09 -16.88 -8.12
CA LEU A 40 10.86 -16.59 -6.70
C LEU A 40 10.36 -15.16 -6.48
N ALA A 41 10.99 -14.18 -7.13
CA ALA A 41 10.60 -12.78 -7.06
C ALA A 41 9.18 -12.55 -7.61
N ALA A 42 8.82 -13.18 -8.73
CA ALA A 42 7.47 -13.13 -9.29
C ALA A 42 6.43 -13.72 -8.33
N ASN A 43 6.75 -14.84 -7.68
CA ASN A 43 5.84 -15.46 -6.71
C ASN A 43 5.65 -14.57 -5.46
N ARG A 44 6.72 -13.93 -4.97
CA ARG A 44 6.64 -12.95 -3.88
C ARG A 44 5.79 -11.75 -4.27
N ASN A 45 5.97 -11.22 -5.47
CA ASN A 45 5.18 -10.09 -5.98
C ASN A 45 3.69 -10.45 -6.09
N LYS A 46 3.37 -11.62 -6.65
CA LYS A 46 1.97 -12.11 -6.69
C LYS A 46 1.34 -12.21 -5.30
N ASN A 47 2.07 -12.73 -4.31
CA ASN A 47 1.58 -12.82 -2.94
C ASN A 47 1.32 -11.43 -2.33
N LEU A 48 2.21 -10.47 -2.57
CA LEU A 48 2.02 -9.08 -2.14
C LEU A 48 0.79 -8.43 -2.79
N GLN A 49 0.58 -8.64 -4.10
CA GLN A 49 -0.60 -8.14 -4.80
C GLN A 49 -1.90 -8.72 -4.23
N VAL A 50 -1.94 -10.03 -3.95
CA VAL A 50 -3.12 -10.66 -3.33
C VAL A 50 -3.41 -10.06 -1.96
N ARG A 51 -2.39 -9.84 -1.14
CA ARG A 51 -2.56 -9.21 0.17
C ARG A 51 -3.06 -7.77 0.07
N LEU A 52 -2.56 -7.03 -0.92
CA LEU A 52 -2.97 -5.64 -1.15
C LEU A 52 -4.47 -5.57 -1.50
N VAL A 53 -4.93 -6.42 -2.43
CA VAL A 53 -6.35 -6.49 -2.78
C VAL A 53 -7.22 -6.89 -1.58
N GLU A 54 -6.75 -7.81 -0.73
CA GLU A 54 -7.50 -8.18 0.47
C GLU A 54 -7.60 -7.02 1.48
N VAL A 55 -6.50 -6.30 1.70
CA VAL A 55 -6.50 -5.12 2.58
C VAL A 55 -7.39 -4.01 2.02
N GLU A 56 -7.35 -3.75 0.71
CA GLU A 56 -8.26 -2.80 0.06
C GLU A 56 -9.73 -3.18 0.26
N ARG A 57 -10.08 -4.45 0.07
CA ARG A 57 -11.45 -4.93 0.33
C ARG A 57 -11.86 -4.80 1.80
N GLN A 58 -10.93 -4.98 2.73
CA GLN A 58 -11.20 -4.76 4.15
C GLN A 58 -11.43 -3.28 4.44
N LEU A 59 -10.63 -2.39 3.83
CA LEU A 59 -10.84 -0.95 3.94
C LEU A 59 -12.18 -0.53 3.35
N ASP A 60 -12.56 -1.03 2.18
CA ASP A 60 -13.85 -0.73 1.56
C ASP A 60 -15.03 -1.22 2.42
N ARG A 61 -14.91 -2.41 3.01
CA ARG A 61 -15.91 -2.92 3.95
C ARG A 61 -16.06 -2.03 5.18
N ILE A 62 -14.94 -1.66 5.81
CA ILE A 62 -14.95 -0.79 6.99
C ILE A 62 -15.48 0.61 6.61
N ALA A 63 -15.09 1.14 5.46
CA ALA A 63 -15.59 2.42 4.97
C ALA A 63 -17.10 2.37 4.72
N ALA A 64 -17.61 1.28 4.15
CA ALA A 64 -19.04 1.07 3.97
C ALA A 64 -19.79 0.94 5.31
N GLU A 65 -19.20 0.25 6.29
CA GLU A 65 -19.77 0.15 7.65
C GLU A 65 -19.80 1.51 8.35
N ILE A 66 -18.72 2.28 8.27
CA ILE A 66 -18.67 3.65 8.78
C ILE A 66 -19.70 4.52 8.07
N ALA A 67 -19.82 4.44 6.74
CA ALA A 67 -20.81 5.22 5.99
C ALA A 67 -22.24 4.83 6.35
N ALA A 68 -22.51 3.53 6.58
CA ALA A 68 -23.81 3.06 7.05
C ALA A 68 -24.12 3.57 8.48
N GLU A 69 -23.11 3.61 9.35
CA GLU A 69 -23.23 4.09 10.73
C GLU A 69 -23.38 5.62 10.82
N GLN A 70 -22.69 6.33 9.93
CA GLN A 70 -22.77 7.79 9.73
C GLN A 70 -23.97 8.23 8.90
N ASN A 71 -24.81 7.30 8.44
CA ASN A 71 -26.03 7.65 7.73
C ASN A 71 -26.93 8.49 8.65
N PRO A 72 -27.32 9.71 8.24
CA PRO A 72 -28.13 10.62 9.06
C PRO A 72 -29.42 9.97 9.58
N GLU A 73 -30.04 9.06 8.84
CA GLU A 73 -31.23 8.34 9.28
C GLU A 73 -30.94 7.39 10.46
N ALA A 74 -29.79 6.72 10.45
CA ALA A 74 -29.37 5.84 11.55
C ALA A 74 -29.00 6.63 12.80
N LEU A 75 -28.39 7.81 12.62
CA LEU A 75 -28.09 8.74 13.72
C LEU A 75 -29.35 9.34 14.33
N ILE A 76 -30.35 9.72 13.52
CA ILE A 76 -31.65 10.21 14.00
C ILE A 76 -32.41 9.11 14.74
N ARG A 77 -32.39 7.87 14.23
CA ARG A 77 -33.02 6.72 14.89
C ARG A 77 -32.37 6.38 16.22
N ARG A 78 -31.03 6.33 16.31
CA ARG A 78 -30.33 6.09 17.59
C ARG A 78 -30.54 7.22 18.59
N ASN A 79 -30.64 8.46 18.12
CA ASN A 79 -30.94 9.62 18.97
C ASN A 79 -32.34 9.51 19.62
N SER A 80 -33.34 9.01 18.88
CA SER A 80 -34.67 8.77 19.44
C SER A 80 -34.70 7.53 20.37
N GLU A 81 -34.04 6.45 19.99
CA GLU A 81 -33.96 5.22 20.79
C GLU A 81 -33.23 5.43 22.13
N TRP A 82 -32.12 6.17 22.13
CA TRP A 82 -31.31 6.43 23.33
C TRP A 82 -31.72 7.71 24.06
N ARG A 83 -32.79 8.39 23.61
CA ARG A 83 -33.30 9.66 24.16
C ARG A 83 -32.20 10.71 24.35
N LEU A 84 -31.29 10.81 23.38
CA LEU A 84 -30.12 11.69 23.48
C LEU A 84 -30.51 13.18 23.36
N GLY A 85 -31.72 13.48 22.88
CA GLY A 85 -32.23 14.85 22.78
C GLY A 85 -31.42 15.74 21.84
N LEU A 86 -30.66 15.14 20.91
CA LEU A 86 -29.85 15.91 19.97
C LEU A 86 -30.79 16.51 18.92
N VAL A 87 -30.65 17.81 18.66
CA VAL A 87 -31.44 18.53 17.66
C VAL A 87 -30.53 18.81 16.47
N SER A 88 -31.07 18.79 15.25
CA SER A 88 -30.31 19.16 14.06
C SER A 88 -29.68 20.55 14.26
N PRO A 89 -28.36 20.70 14.01
CA PRO A 89 -27.66 21.95 14.27
C PRO A 89 -28.23 23.09 13.43
N ARG A 90 -28.36 24.28 14.03
CA ARG A 90 -28.81 25.48 13.31
C ARG A 90 -27.68 25.94 12.38
N ARG A 91 -28.01 26.51 11.22
CA ARG A 91 -27.02 26.94 10.21
C ARG A 91 -25.93 27.86 10.76
N GLU A 92 -26.26 28.64 11.79
CA GLU A 92 -25.37 29.55 12.51
C GLU A 92 -24.28 28.84 13.33
N GLN A 93 -24.49 27.58 13.69
CA GLN A 93 -23.57 26.75 14.49
C GLN A 93 -22.68 25.86 13.61
N VAL A 94 -22.91 25.87 12.30
CA VAL A 94 -22.14 25.10 11.31
C VAL A 94 -21.10 26.02 10.71
N GLU A 95 -19.88 25.94 11.24
CA GLU A 95 -18.73 26.57 10.61
C GLU A 95 -18.31 25.73 9.40
N TYR A 96 -18.61 26.23 8.20
CA TYR A 96 -18.10 25.65 6.97
C TYR A 96 -16.63 26.03 6.86
N VAL A 97 -15.75 25.07 7.15
CA VAL A 97 -14.31 25.26 6.99
C VAL A 97 -14.01 25.38 5.50
N GLU A 98 -13.83 26.62 5.04
CA GLU A 98 -13.42 26.93 3.68
C GLU A 98 -11.90 26.75 3.59
N GLY A 99 -11.50 25.55 3.21
CA GLY A 99 -10.12 25.17 3.04
C GLY A 99 -10.06 23.78 2.44
N ASP A 100 -9.10 23.57 1.54
CA ASP A 100 -8.88 22.26 0.94
C ASP A 100 -8.51 21.28 2.07
N LEU A 101 -9.49 20.48 2.52
CA LEU A 101 -9.33 19.47 3.59
C LEU A 101 -8.20 18.48 3.29
N ARG A 102 -7.72 18.46 2.04
CA ARG A 102 -6.51 17.78 1.58
C ARG A 102 -5.28 18.24 2.36
N GLU A 103 -4.97 19.53 2.43
CA GLU A 103 -3.69 19.99 3.01
C GLU A 103 -3.57 19.76 4.53
N ARG A 104 -4.65 19.89 5.30
CA ARG A 104 -4.64 19.62 6.75
C ARG A 104 -4.55 18.13 7.10
N ARG A 105 -4.91 17.23 6.17
CA ARG A 105 -4.94 15.78 6.41
C ARG A 105 -3.64 15.07 6.01
N PHE A 106 -2.77 15.71 5.22
CA PHE A 106 -1.45 15.20 4.82
C PHE A 106 -0.28 15.68 5.71
N GLY A 107 -0.53 16.00 6.99
CA GLY A 107 0.54 15.97 7.99
C GLY A 107 1.21 14.58 8.00
N PRO A 108 2.45 14.44 8.51
CA PRO A 108 3.41 13.37 8.16
C PRO A 108 3.06 11.92 8.59
N GLY A 109 1.78 11.56 8.71
CA GLY A 109 1.30 10.21 8.98
C GLY A 109 0.01 9.79 8.22
N GLY A 110 -0.47 10.54 7.22
CA GLY A 110 -1.73 10.25 6.52
C GLY A 110 -1.59 9.25 5.36
N ARG A 111 -2.15 8.03 5.51
CA ARG A 111 -2.32 7.05 4.42
C ARG A 111 -3.58 7.36 3.60
N ASP A 112 -3.49 7.14 2.28
CA ASP A 112 -4.42 7.56 1.22
C ASP A 112 -5.89 7.14 1.39
N PHE A 113 -6.64 8.01 2.07
CA PHE A 113 -8.10 8.20 2.06
C PHE A 113 -8.69 8.65 0.70
N ARG A 114 -8.49 7.93 -0.41
CA ARG A 114 -9.01 8.37 -1.73
C ARG A 114 -10.45 7.86 -1.96
N GLY A 115 -11.46 8.68 -1.64
CA GLY A 115 -12.78 8.51 -2.29
C GLY A 115 -14.08 8.80 -1.52
N ALA A 116 -14.05 9.19 -0.24
CA ALA A 116 -15.30 9.53 0.46
C ALA A 116 -15.43 11.06 0.61
N GLU A 117 -16.42 11.62 -0.07
CA GLU A 117 -16.91 12.99 0.12
C GLU A 117 -17.54 13.09 1.53
N LEU A 118 -16.69 13.20 2.55
CA LEU A 118 -17.09 13.27 3.95
C LEU A 118 -17.55 14.69 4.25
N ARG A 119 -18.87 14.90 4.24
CA ARG A 119 -19.50 16.06 4.89
C ARG A 119 -19.47 15.85 6.40
N PRO A 120 -18.74 16.67 7.18
CA PRO A 120 -18.78 16.56 8.63
C PRO A 120 -20.12 17.08 9.17
N VAL A 121 -20.96 16.19 9.70
CA VAL A 121 -22.13 16.58 10.49
C VAL A 121 -21.73 16.54 11.96
N ILE A 122 -21.44 17.72 12.52
CA ILE A 122 -21.11 17.88 13.93
C ILE A 122 -22.44 18.03 14.71
N LEU A 123 -22.85 17.00 15.43
CA LEU A 123 -23.98 17.07 16.37
C LEU A 123 -23.44 17.53 17.73
N LEU A 124 -23.71 18.78 18.11
CA LEU A 124 -23.37 19.32 19.43
C LEU A 124 -24.48 19.00 20.43
N ARG A 125 -24.08 18.52 21.62
CA ARG A 125 -24.95 18.33 22.79
C ARG A 125 -25.42 19.71 23.27
N ASN A 126 -26.73 19.95 23.25
CA ASN A 126 -27.32 21.16 23.83
C ASN A 126 -27.09 21.12 25.36
N SER A 127 -26.11 21.88 25.84
CA SER A 127 -25.93 22.16 27.27
C SER A 127 -26.74 23.42 27.59
N GLY A 128 -28.01 23.23 27.92
CA GLY A 128 -28.90 24.29 28.34
C GLY A 128 -30.02 23.76 29.22
N GLU A 129 -29.98 24.22 30.48
CA GLU A 129 -31.04 24.23 31.50
C GLU A 129 -31.14 23.03 32.47
N ILE A 130 -30.48 23.21 33.63
CA ILE A 130 -31.10 22.91 34.93
C ILE A 130 -30.90 24.15 35.82
N HIS A 131 -31.99 24.90 35.98
CA HIS A 131 -32.30 26.01 36.90
C HIS A 131 -31.56 27.34 36.80
#